data_AF-A0A0G0NG92-F1
#
_entry.id   AF-A0A0G0NG92-F1
#
_cell.length_a   1.000
_cell.length_b   1.000
_cell.length_c   1.000
_cell.angle_alpha   90.00
_cell.angle_beta   90.00
_cell.angle_gamma   90.00
#
_symmetry.space_group_name_H-M   'P 1'
#
loop_
_entity.id
_entity.type
_entity.pdbx_description
1 polymer ?
#
loop_
_entity_poly.entity_id
_entity_poly.type
_entity_poly.pdbx_seq_one_letter_code
_entity_poly.pdbx_strand_id
1 'polypeptide(L)'
;MNWNGFNFNPAGLGIFVLIVWEAFWKGMGLWKSAKKGDTLWFTAIFLINLFGLIPLIYLWRSKQLEETVGDILKFLHLKKQ
;
A
#
# COMPACT_ATOMS: atom_id res chain seq x y z
N MET A 1 -6.58 -1.11 -32.53
CA MET A 1 -6.60 -1.40 -31.09
C MET A 1 -8.06 -1.33 -30.65
N ASN A 2 -8.74 -2.47 -30.55
CA ASN A 2 -10.18 -2.49 -30.26
C ASN A 2 -10.38 -2.35 -28.74
N TRP A 3 -10.74 -1.15 -28.28
CA TRP A 3 -10.94 -0.81 -26.86
C TRP A 3 -12.35 -1.16 -26.36
N ASN A 4 -12.80 -2.40 -26.59
CA ASN A 4 -14.13 -2.86 -26.16
C ASN A 4 -14.05 -3.90 -25.04
N GLY A 5 -13.26 -3.60 -24.00
CA GLY A 5 -13.10 -4.43 -22.80
C GLY A 5 -13.96 -3.99 -21.61
N PHE A 6 -14.82 -2.97 -21.75
CA PHE A 6 -15.66 -2.51 -20.67
C PHE A 6 -16.87 -3.45 -20.49
N ASN A 7 -16.64 -4.53 -19.74
CA ASN A 7 -17.72 -5.41 -19.29
C ASN A 7 -18.47 -4.70 -18.16
N PHE A 8 -19.65 -4.14 -18.47
CA PHE A 8 -20.55 -3.53 -17.50
C PHE A 8 -21.22 -4.62 -16.65
N ASN A 9 -20.47 -5.15 -15.68
CA ASN A 9 -21.03 -6.02 -14.67
C ASN A 9 -21.81 -5.16 -13.65
N PRO A 10 -23.11 -5.40 -13.42
CA PRO A 10 -23.89 -4.70 -12.40
C PRO A 10 -23.25 -4.76 -10.99
N ALA A 11 -22.58 -5.87 -10.66
CA ALA A 11 -21.81 -5.99 -9.43
C ALA A 11 -20.58 -5.06 -9.40
N GLY A 12 -19.92 -4.89 -10.54
CA GLY A 12 -18.78 -3.96 -10.68
C GLY A 12 -19.19 -2.49 -10.54
N LEU A 13 -20.35 -2.11 -11.08
CA LEU A 13 -20.92 -0.78 -10.91
C LEU A 13 -21.28 -0.50 -9.43
N GLY A 14 -21.85 -1.49 -8.73
CA GLY A 14 -22.14 -1.37 -7.30
C GLY A 14 -20.87 -1.12 -6.47
N ILE A 15 -19.80 -1.86 -6.74
CA ILE A 15 -18.49 -1.66 -6.07
C ILE A 15 -17.92 -0.28 -6.39
N PHE A 16 -18.01 0.19 -7.64
CA PHE A 16 -17.53 1.51 -8.02
C PHE A 16 -18.26 2.64 -7.27
N VAL A 17 -19.58 2.55 -7.15
CA VAL A 17 -20.38 3.51 -6.37
C VAL A 17 -19.97 3.49 -4.90
N LEU A 18 -19.75 2.31 -4.31
CA LEU A 18 -19.27 2.19 -2.93
C LEU A 18 -17.88 2.82 -2.74
N ILE A 19 -16.96 2.63 -3.69
CA ILE A 19 -15.62 3.24 -3.65
C ILE A 19 -15.72 4.77 -3.72
N VAL A 20 -16.51 5.31 -4.65
CA VAL A 20 -16.70 6.76 -4.79
C VAL A 20 -17.39 7.33 -3.55
N TRP A 21 -18.38 6.62 -3.01
CA TRP A 21 -19.07 6.98 -1.78
C TRP A 21 -18.11 7.03 -0.59
N GLU A 22 -17.28 6.00 -0.40
CA GLU A 22 -16.24 6.00 0.63
C GLU A 22 -15.23 7.13 0.44
N ALA A 23 -14.74 7.32 -0.79
CA ALA A 23 -13.79 8.39 -1.11
C ALA A 23 -14.37 9.79 -0.83
N PHE A 24 -15.67 9.98 -1.08
CA PHE A 24 -16.37 11.22 -0.78
C PHE A 24 -16.38 11.54 0.72
N TRP A 25 -16.72 10.56 1.58
CA TRP A 25 -16.68 10.76 3.03
C TRP A 25 -15.26 10.97 3.56
N LYS A 26 -14.27 10.24 3.03
CA LYS A 26 -12.85 10.40 3.38
C LYS A 26 -12.32 11.78 2.95
N GLY A 27 -12.68 12.25 1.75
CA GLY A 27 -12.32 13.56 1.21
C GLY A 27 -12.97 14.72 1.95
N MET A 28 -14.27 14.62 2.29
CA MET A 28 -14.96 15.62 3.11
C MET A 28 -14.35 15.73 4.51
N GLY A 29 -13.97 14.59 5.08
CA GLY A 29 -13.19 14.51 6.29
C GLY A 29 -11.88 15.29 6.21
N LEU A 30 -11.11 15.07 5.13
CA LEU A 30 -9.89 15.80 4.84
C LEU A 30 -10.12 17.30 4.70
N TRP A 31 -11.12 17.71 3.91
CA TRP A 31 -11.45 19.11 3.67
C TRP A 31 -11.81 19.85 4.96
N LYS A 32 -12.57 19.20 5.84
CA LYS A 32 -12.94 19.75 7.13
C LYS A 32 -11.75 19.80 8.11
N SER A 33 -10.86 18.80 8.07
CA SER A 33 -9.61 18.79 8.86
C SER A 33 -8.63 19.87 8.44
N ALA A 34 -8.41 20.06 7.14
CA ALA A 34 -7.51 21.08 6.61
C ALA A 34 -7.94 22.49 7.03
N LYS A 35 -9.26 22.73 7.14
CA LYS A 35 -9.81 24.01 7.58
C LYS A 35 -9.77 24.24 9.10
N LYS A 36 -9.72 23.18 9.92
CA LYS A 36 -9.76 23.28 11.40
C LYS A 36 -8.42 22.97 12.09
N GLY A 37 -7.41 22.48 11.35
CA GLY A 37 -6.14 22.04 11.92
C GLY A 37 -6.19 20.67 12.62
N ASP A 38 -7.36 20.04 12.69
CA ASP A 38 -7.55 18.74 13.35
C ASP A 38 -7.18 17.58 12.41
N THR A 39 -5.94 17.12 12.50
CA THR A 39 -5.22 16.13 11.66
C THR A 39 -5.79 14.71 11.59
N LEU A 40 -7.05 14.46 11.97
CA LEU A 40 -7.65 13.12 12.05
C LEU A 40 -7.60 12.32 10.73
N TRP A 41 -7.81 12.97 9.58
CA TRP A 41 -7.86 12.29 8.28
C TRP A 41 -6.49 12.10 7.63
N PHE A 42 -5.56 13.03 7.86
CA PHE A 42 -4.14 12.81 7.55
C PHE A 42 -3.62 11.60 8.33
N THR A 43 -3.98 11.50 9.61
CA THR A 43 -3.67 10.35 10.46
C THR A 43 -4.27 9.04 9.92
N ALA A 44 -5.50 9.04 9.38
CA ALA A 44 -6.08 7.81 8.80
C ALA A 44 -5.33 7.31 7.56
N ILE A 45 -4.99 8.22 6.62
CA ILE A 45 -4.20 7.86 5.42
C ILE A 45 -2.77 7.48 5.82
N PHE A 46 -2.19 8.18 6.79
CA PHE A 46 -0.88 7.88 7.34
C PHE A 46 -0.85 6.51 8.02
N LEU A 47 -1.84 6.16 8.86
CA LEU A 47 -1.94 4.83 9.46
C LEU A 47 -2.06 3.73 8.42
N ILE A 48 -2.89 3.91 7.39
CA ILE A 48 -3.03 2.94 6.30
C ILE A 48 -1.72 2.74 5.54
N ASN A 49 -1.00 3.84 5.24
CA ASN A 49 0.30 3.76 4.58
C ASN A 49 1.41 3.21 5.50
N LEU A 50 1.39 3.51 6.79
CA LEU A 50 2.35 3.01 7.77
C LEU A 50 2.18 1.51 7.99
N PHE A 51 0.94 1.01 8.05
CA PHE A 51 0.69 -0.44 8.17
C PHE A 51 1.26 -1.22 6.98
N GLY A 52 1.24 -0.65 5.78
CA GLY A 52 1.92 -1.21 4.60
C GLY A 52 3.46 -1.13 4.66
N LEU A 53 4.01 -0.27 5.52
CA LEU A 53 5.45 -0.05 5.70
C LEU A 53 6.04 -0.87 6.87
N ILE A 54 5.21 -1.35 7.81
CA ILE A 54 5.62 -2.24 8.90
C ILE A 54 6.41 -3.47 8.40
N PRO A 55 6.01 -4.15 7.30
CA PRO A 55 6.77 -5.28 6.75
C PRO A 55 8.16 -4.88 6.23
N LEU A 56 8.30 -3.69 5.63
CA LEU A 56 9.59 -3.19 5.13
C LEU A 56 10.56 -2.92 6.30
N ILE A 57 10.04 -2.36 7.39
CA ILE A 57 10.82 -2.12 8.62
C ILE A 57 11.15 -3.44 9.33
N TYR A 58 10.25 -4.41 9.31
CA TYR A 58 10.50 -5.74 9.89
C TYR A 58 11.57 -6.51 9.10
N LEU A 59 11.52 -6.45 7.77
CA LEU A 59 12.56 -7.01 6.89
C LEU A 59 13.92 -6.33 7.13
N TRP A 60 13.92 -5.03 7.38
CA TRP A 60 15.13 -4.28 7.67
C TRP A 60 15.72 -4.58 9.06
N ARG A 61 14.86 -4.95 10.03
CA ARG A 61 15.27 -5.23 11.41
C ARG A 61 15.59 -6.70 11.67
N SER A 62 15.09 -7.64 10.87
CA SER A 62 15.33 -9.05 11.11
C SER A 62 16.77 -9.41 10.73
N LYS A 63 17.49 -10.02 11.69
CA LYS A 63 18.79 -10.71 11.54
C LYS A 63 18.89 -11.65 10.31
N GLN A 64 17.77 -11.91 9.66
CA GLN A 64 17.59 -12.74 8.48
C GLN A 64 18.32 -12.21 7.23
N LEU A 65 18.56 -10.90 7.14
CA LEU A 65 19.41 -10.33 6.07
C LEU A 65 20.86 -10.79 6.19
N GLU A 66 21.40 -10.97 7.40
CA GLU A 66 22.78 -11.40 7.59
C GLU A 66 22.98 -12.88 7.20
N GLU A 67 22.01 -13.76 7.50
CA GLU A 67 22.05 -15.17 7.08
C GLU A 67 21.87 -15.31 5.56
N THR A 68 20.90 -14.59 4.96
CA THR A 68 20.66 -14.64 3.51
C THR A 68 21.86 -14.11 2.72
N VAL A 69 22.49 -13.02 3.18
CA VAL A 69 23.72 -12.50 2.56
C VAL A 69 24.89 -13.47 2.75
N GLY A 70 24.99 -14.13 3.90
CA GLY A 70 25.98 -15.19 4.15
C GLY A 70 25.87 -16.36 3.15
N ASP A 71 24.65 -16.85 2.92
CA ASP A 71 24.39 -17.93 1.97
C ASP A 71 24.65 -17.53 0.52
N ILE A 72 24.31 -16.29 0.14
CA ILE A 72 24.58 -15.76 -1.20
C ILE A 72 26.08 -15.57 -1.43
N LEU A 73 26.82 -15.05 -0.44
CA LEU A 73 28.28 -14.91 -0.53
C LEU A 73 28.97 -16.27 -0.64
N LYS A 74 28.45 -17.28 0.08
CA LYS A 74 28.92 -18.67 -0.03
C LYS A 74 28.63 -19.24 -1.42
N PHE A 75 27.45 -18.99 -1.97
CA PHE A 75 27.07 -19.37 -3.33
C PHE A 75 27.91 -18.68 -4.42
N LEU A 76 28.25 -17.40 -4.25
CA LEU A 76 29.10 -16.66 -5.18
C LEU A 76 30.57 -17.13 -5.15
N HIS A 77 31.09 -17.46 -3.97
CA HIS A 77 32.40 -18.10 -3.86
C HIS A 77 32.42 -19.51 -4.47
N LEU A 78 31.33 -20.27 -4.34
CA LEU A 78 31.19 -21.60 -4.95
C LEU A 78 31.17 -21.56 -6.49
N LYS A 79 30.77 -20.44 -7.10
CA LYS A 79 30.69 -20.30 -8.56
C LYS A 79 31.96 -19.70 -9.18
N LYS A 80 32.92 -19.25 -8.35
CA LYS A 80 34.13 -18.54 -8.79
C LYS A 80 35.39 -19.43 -8.76
N GLN A 81 35.27 -20.68 -8.29
CA GLN A 81 36.22 -21.77 -8.54
C GLN A 81 35.84 -22.47 -9.85
#